data_AF-A0AAW5A9F8-F1
#
_entry.id   AF-A0AAW5A9F8-F1
#
_cell.length_a   1.000
_cell.length_b   1.000
_cell.length_c   1.000
_cell.angle_alpha   90.00
_cell.angle_beta   90.00
_cell.angle_gamma   90.00
#
_symmetry.space_group_name_H-M   'P 1'
#
loop_
_entity.id
_entity.type
_entity.pdbx_description
1 polymer ?
#
loop_
_entity_poly.entity_id
_entity_poly.type
_entity_poly.pdbx_seq_one_letter_code
_entity_poly.pdbx_strand_id
1 'polypeptide(L)' 'MSGAAGWWWAVVLAAVAKAWVIADGFMELRHAPLGWRAAMLAWPVVLVAGIVVMR' A
#
# COMPACT_ATOMS: atom_id res chain seq x y z
N MET A 1 19.96 -6.97 -18.10
CA MET A 1 18.80 -7.12 -17.18
C MET A 1 17.91 -5.89 -17.35
N SER A 2 17.01 -5.86 -18.33
CA SER A 2 16.33 -4.59 -18.72
C SER A 2 14.81 -4.69 -18.84
N GLY A 3 14.20 -5.84 -18.53
CA GLY A 3 12.74 -6.04 -18.63
C GLY A 3 11.93 -5.49 -17.43
N ALA A 4 12.57 -5.16 -16.32
CA ALA A 4 11.91 -4.68 -15.10
C ALA A 4 11.83 -3.15 -14.99
N ALA A 5 12.56 -2.40 -15.82
CA ALA A 5 12.72 -0.96 -15.66
C ALA A 5 11.42 -0.16 -15.86
N GLY A 6 10.47 -0.67 -16.67
CA GLY A 6 9.17 -0.01 -16.91
C GLY A 6 8.06 -0.43 -15.94
N TRP A 7 8.12 -1.66 -15.43
CA TRP A 7 7.02 -2.25 -14.64
C TRP A 7 7.18 -2.12 -13.13
N TRP A 8 8.27 -1.52 -12.66
CA TRP A 8 8.55 -1.39 -11.23
C TRP A 8 7.40 -0.70 -10.48
N TRP A 9 6.77 0.32 -11.08
CA TRP A 9 5.61 0.98 -10.49
C TRP A 9 4.40 0.06 -10.39
N ALA A 10 4.15 -0.80 -11.37
CA ALA A 10 3.08 -1.78 -11.30
C ALA A 10 3.33 -2.80 -10.17
N VAL A 11 4.59 -3.20 -9.96
CA VAL A 11 4.96 -4.06 -8.83
C VAL A 11 4.75 -3.37 -7.50
N VAL A 12 5.15 -2.10 -7.36
CA VAL A 12 4.94 -1.30 -6.15
C VAL A 12 3.44 -1.14 -5.86
N LEU A 13 2.64 -0.78 -6.86
CA LEU A 13 1.19 -0.62 -6.71
C LEU A 13 0.51 -1.96 -6.35
N ALA A 14 0.91 -3.06 -6.98
CA ALA A 14 0.41 -4.39 -6.65
C ALA A 14 0.77 -4.81 -5.22
N ALA A 15 1.99 -4.49 -4.75
CA ALA A 15 2.42 -4.75 -3.39
C ALA A 15 1.60 -3.93 -2.37
N VAL A 16 1.33 -2.66 -2.65
CA VAL A 16 0.48 -1.80 -1.80
C VAL A 16 -0.96 -2.32 -1.75
N ALA A 17 -1.54 -2.66 -2.90
CA ALA A 17 -2.89 -3.22 -2.96
C ALA A 17 -2.98 -4.52 -2.14
N LYS A 18 -1.96 -5.39 -2.27
CA LYS A 18 -1.88 -6.63 -1.48
C LYS A 18 -1.78 -6.35 0.03
N ALA A 19 -0.97 -5.36 0.44
CA ALA A 19 -0.86 -4.98 1.84
C ALA A 19 -2.20 -4.52 2.42
N TRP A 20 -2.99 -3.76 1.66
CA TRP A 20 -4.35 -3.37 2.06
C TRP A 20 -5.29 -4.57 2.19
N VAL A 21 -5.28 -5.50 1.23
CA VAL A 21 -6.11 -6.72 1.32
C VAL A 21 -5.77 -7.52 2.57
N ILE A 22 -4.49 -7.63 2.93
CA ILE A 22 -4.06 -8.31 4.14
C ILE A 22 -4.55 -7.57 5.39
N ALA A 23 -4.32 -6.26 5.45
CA ALA A 23 -4.76 -5.45 6.59
C ALA A 23 -6.28 -5.54 6.79
N ASP A 24 -7.06 -5.32 5.72
CA ASP A 24 -8.53 -5.29 5.80
C ASP A 24 -9.13 -6.68 6.04
N GLY A 25 -8.57 -7.72 5.42
CA GLY A 25 -9.08 -9.10 5.45
C GLY A 25 -8.69 -9.91 6.68
N PHE A 26 -7.46 -9.76 7.19
CA PHE A 26 -6.97 -10.56 8.33
C PHE A 26 -7.30 -9.96 9.70
N MET A 27 -7.44 -8.64 9.80
CA MET A 27 -7.60 -7.98 11.11
C MET A 27 -9.05 -7.62 11.46
N GLU A 28 -10.04 -8.10 10.68
CA GLU A 28 -11.45 -7.70 10.86
C GLU A 28 -11.68 -6.17 10.86
N LEU A 29 -10.74 -5.42 10.27
CA LEU A 29 -10.73 -3.95 10.26
C LEU A 29 -11.98 -3.36 9.58
N ARG A 30 -12.69 -4.14 8.75
CA ARG A 30 -14.01 -3.77 8.21
C ARG A 30 -15.05 -3.39 9.27
N HIS A 31 -14.94 -3.95 10.48
CA HIS A 31 -15.81 -3.61 11.62
C HIS A 31 -15.16 -2.60 12.57
N ALA A 32 -13.89 -2.23 12.33
CA ALA A 32 -13.21 -1.25 13.15
C ALA A 32 -13.69 0.17 12.84
N PRO A 33 -13.58 1.11 13.80
CA PRO A 33 -13.88 2.52 13.58
C PRO A 33 -13.11 3.07 12.39
N LEU A 34 -13.78 3.88 11.55
CA LEU A 34 -13.22 4.41 10.31
C LEU A 34 -11.86 5.09 10.49
N GLY A 35 -11.64 5.79 11.61
CA GLY A 35 -10.34 6.42 11.91
C GLY A 35 -9.20 5.42 12.10
N TRP A 36 -9.45 4.31 12.80
CA TRP A 36 -8.46 3.24 13.00
C TRP A 36 -8.16 2.50 11.70
N ARG A 37 -9.20 2.24 10.90
CA ARG A 37 -9.07 1.63 9.58
C ARG A 37 -8.29 2.54 8.63
N ALA A 38 -8.58 3.83 8.59
CA ALA A 38 -7.85 4.81 7.79
C ALA A 38 -6.38 4.90 8.21
N ALA A 39 -6.08 4.95 9.51
CA ALA A 39 -4.70 4.95 10.00
C ALA A 39 -3.92 3.69 9.58
N MET A 40 -4.55 2.51 9.67
CA MET A 40 -3.95 1.23 9.24
C MET A 40 -3.78 1.10 7.73
N LEU A 41 -4.57 1.81 6.92
CA LEU A 41 -4.45 1.81 5.45
C LEU A 41 -3.60 2.98 4.93
N ALA A 42 -3.30 4.00 5.74
CA ALA A 42 -2.58 5.20 5.32
C ALA A 42 -1.06 4.97 5.17
N TRP A 43 -0.43 4.12 5.98
CA TRP A 43 1.02 3.94 5.96
C TRP A 43 1.63 3.54 4.60
N PRO A 44 1.05 2.66 3.76
CA PRO A 44 1.62 2.36 2.45
C PRO A 44 1.44 3.54 1.47
N VAL A 45 0.42 4.39 1.64
CA VAL A 45 0.27 5.63 0.86
C VAL A 45 1.41 6.59 1.20
N VAL A 46 1.70 6.76 2.50
CA VAL A 46 2.80 7.60 2.97
C VAL A 46 4.14 7.10 2.44
N LEU A 47 4.37 5.78 2.43
CA LEU A 47 5.59 5.19 1.85
C LEU A 47 5.72 5.48 0.35
N VAL A 48 4.67 5.26 -0.44
CA VAL A 48 4.71 5.55 -1.88
C VAL A 48 4.92 7.03 -2.13
N ALA A 49 4.23 7.91 -1.40
CA ALA A 49 4.43 9.34 -1.49
C ALA A 49 5.88 9.74 -1.16
N GLY A 50 6.47 9.16 -0.11
CA GLY A 50 7.87 9.37 0.23
C GLY A 50 8.83 8.94 -0.88
N ILE A 51 8.60 7.77 -1.48
CA ILE A 51 9.41 7.29 -2.62
C ILE A 51 9.28 8.25 -3.81
N VAL A 52 8.09 8.75 -4.11
CA VAL A 52 7.87 9.72 -5.20
C VAL A 52 8.56 11.04 -4.92
N VAL A 53 8.50 11.55 -3.68
CA VAL A 53 9.11 12.83 -3.28
C VAL A 53 10.64 12.76 -3.22
N MET A 54 11.20 11.61 -2.82
CA MET A 54 12.65 11.42 -2.66
C MET A 54 13.37 10.96 -3.94
N ARG A 55 12.61 10.63 -4.99
CA ARG A 55 13.15 10.21 -6.29
C ARG A 55 13.47 11.41 -7.17
#